data_AF-A0A7W7MKH3-F1
#
_entry.id   AF-A0A7W7MKH3-F1
#
_cell.length_a   1.000
_cell.length_b   1.000
_cell.length_c   1.000
_cell.angle_alpha   90.00
_cell.angle_beta   90.00
_cell.angle_gamma   90.00
#
_symmetry.space_group_name_H-M   'P 1'
#
loop_
_entity.id
_entity.type
_entity.pdbx_description
1 polymer ?
#
loop_
_entity_poly.entity_id
_entity_poly.type
_entity_poly.pdbx_seq_one_letter_code
_entity_poly.pdbx_strand_id
1 'polypeptide(L)'
;MGRGIVKVISRRWPEPEREFRRWHGEPTFRLGAVRLVPVAPELWLANMVGQHGIATRRGLRTASSYEADAGPPVRYEAIRECLTTLVTHARAQHASVHMPRIGCGLAGGTWAEIEPLIRETLCAHDVPTVIYDLNA
;
A
#
# COMPACT_ATOMS: atom_id res chain seq x y z
N MET A 1 6.47 -8.37 -5.33
CA MET A 1 5.23 -9.03 -4.87
C MET A 1 5.59 -10.45 -4.45
N GLY A 2 5.39 -10.89 -3.19
CA GLY A 2 5.94 -12.22 -2.81
C GLY A 2 5.64 -12.82 -1.42
N ARG A 3 4.90 -12.15 -0.53
CA ARG A 3 4.42 -12.70 0.75
C ARG A 3 3.22 -11.88 1.25
N GLY A 4 2.38 -12.48 2.10
CA GLY A 4 1.18 -11.83 2.65
C GLY A 4 0.00 -11.78 1.67
N ILE A 5 -0.94 -10.84 1.92
CA ILE A 5 -2.22 -10.70 1.19
C ILE A 5 -2.07 -10.58 -0.33
N VAL A 6 -0.95 -10.01 -0.78
CA VAL A 6 -0.62 -9.88 -2.21
C VAL A 6 -0.72 -11.22 -2.94
N LYS A 7 -0.30 -12.34 -2.32
CA LYS A 7 -0.41 -13.66 -2.96
C LYS A 7 -1.85 -14.08 -3.20
N VAL A 8 -2.76 -13.78 -2.28
CA VAL A 8 -4.18 -14.13 -2.40
C VAL A 8 -4.83 -13.27 -3.47
N ILE A 9 -4.53 -11.96 -3.47
CA ILE A 9 -4.97 -11.02 -4.49
C ILE A 9 -4.51 -11.46 -5.88
N SER A 10 -3.20 -11.70 -6.08
CA SER A 10 -2.64 -12.09 -7.39
C SER A 10 -3.20 -13.40 -7.93
N ARG A 11 -3.65 -14.32 -7.06
CA ARG A 11 -4.33 -15.56 -7.48
C ARG A 11 -5.72 -15.31 -8.03
N ARG A 12 -6.44 -14.33 -7.47
CA ARG A 12 -7.80 -13.97 -7.89
C ARG A 12 -7.79 -13.03 -9.09
N TRP A 13 -6.92 -12.03 -9.08
CA TRP A 13 -6.76 -11.02 -10.11
C TRP A 13 -5.27 -10.85 -10.42
N PRO A 14 -4.77 -11.37 -11.54
CA PRO A 14 -3.36 -11.24 -11.89
C PRO A 14 -2.98 -9.86 -12.46
N GLU A 15 -3.95 -9.06 -12.90
CA GLU A 15 -3.77 -7.73 -13.51
C GLU A 15 -3.01 -6.76 -12.60
N PRO A 16 -3.36 -6.59 -11.31
CA PRO A 16 -2.69 -5.62 -10.44
C PRO A 16 -1.20 -5.91 -10.22
N GLU A 17 -0.81 -7.17 -10.21
CA GLU A 17 0.60 -7.55 -10.12
C GLU A 17 1.34 -7.28 -11.43
N ARG A 18 0.75 -7.60 -12.58
CA ARG A 18 1.35 -7.28 -13.89
C ARG A 18 1.54 -5.78 -14.05
N GLU A 19 0.53 -5.01 -13.67
CA GLU A 19 0.56 -3.55 -13.69
C GLU A 19 1.66 -3.01 -12.78
N PHE A 20 1.74 -3.48 -11.54
CA PHE A 20 2.78 -3.04 -10.60
C PHE A 20 4.19 -3.31 -11.12
N ARG A 21 4.42 -4.49 -11.72
CA ARG A 21 5.73 -4.84 -12.29
C ARG A 21 6.11 -3.96 -13.46
N ARG A 22 5.16 -3.63 -14.35
CA ARG A 22 5.39 -2.67 -15.44
C ARG A 22 5.70 -1.29 -14.87
N TRP A 23 4.85 -0.82 -13.97
CA TRP A 23 4.95 0.49 -13.34
C TRP A 23 6.28 0.68 -12.60
N HIS A 24 6.83 -0.35 -11.96
CA HIS A 24 8.13 -0.29 -11.27
C HIS A 24 9.30 0.15 -12.18
N GLY A 25 9.21 -0.03 -13.50
CA GLY A 25 10.21 0.46 -14.46
C GLY A 25 9.97 1.90 -14.94
N GLU A 26 8.87 2.53 -14.54
CA GLU A 26 8.47 3.85 -15.02
C GLU A 26 8.98 4.97 -14.08
N PRO A 27 9.31 6.17 -14.60
CA PRO A 27 9.75 7.31 -13.77
C PRO A 27 8.72 7.78 -12.74
N THR A 28 7.44 7.43 -12.94
CA THR A 28 6.35 7.78 -12.03
C THR A 28 6.31 6.88 -10.79
N PHE A 29 7.09 5.79 -10.76
CA PHE A 29 7.17 4.91 -9.61
C PHE A 29 8.06 5.53 -8.52
N ARG A 30 7.42 6.06 -7.49
CA ARG A 30 8.08 6.67 -6.33
C ARG A 30 7.31 6.41 -5.05
N LEU A 31 7.96 6.59 -3.90
CA LEU A 31 7.27 6.65 -2.61
C LEU A 31 6.12 7.66 -2.67
N GLY A 32 4.99 7.27 -2.11
CA GLY A 32 3.77 8.09 -2.08
C GLY A 32 2.88 7.97 -3.31
N ALA A 33 3.37 7.32 -4.37
CA ALA A 33 2.57 7.15 -5.58
C ALA A 33 1.56 6.01 -5.44
N VAL A 34 0.44 6.15 -6.16
CA VAL A 34 -0.65 5.17 -6.23
C VAL A 34 -0.93 4.80 -7.68
N ARG A 35 -1.21 3.52 -7.92
CA ARG A 35 -1.74 3.02 -9.19
C ARG A 35 -3.03 2.24 -8.92
N LEU A 36 -4.14 2.75 -9.45
CA LEU A 36 -5.44 2.07 -9.42
C LEU A 36 -5.57 1.15 -10.62
N VAL A 37 -6.02 -0.09 -10.38
CA VAL A 37 -6.22 -1.12 -11.41
C VAL A 37 -7.65 -1.65 -11.30
N PRO A 38 -8.50 -1.52 -12.32
CA PRO A 38 -9.83 -2.11 -12.31
C PRO A 38 -9.71 -3.64 -12.29
N VAL A 39 -10.47 -4.28 -11.40
CA VAL A 39 -10.50 -5.75 -11.23
C VAL A 39 -11.92 -6.35 -11.33
N ALA A 40 -12.95 -5.51 -11.27
CA ALA A 40 -14.35 -5.82 -11.57
C ALA A 40 -15.12 -4.52 -11.92
N PRO A 41 -16.38 -4.57 -12.41
CA PRO A 41 -17.13 -3.39 -12.88
C PRO A 41 -17.20 -2.19 -11.92
N GLU A 42 -17.09 -2.42 -10.61
CA GLU A 42 -17.13 -1.38 -9.58
C GLU A 42 -16.03 -1.58 -8.52
N LEU A 43 -14.97 -2.32 -8.86
CA LEU A 43 -13.90 -2.65 -7.93
C LEU A 43 -12.54 -2.35 -8.54
N TRP A 44 -11.76 -1.57 -7.79
CA TRP A 44 -10.37 -1.25 -8.11
C TRP A 44 -9.46 -1.76 -7.01
N LEU A 45 -8.27 -2.18 -7.43
CA LEU A 45 -7.17 -2.41 -6.53
C LEU A 45 -6.22 -1.22 -6.56
N ALA A 46 -5.92 -0.67 -5.38
CA ALA A 46 -4.93 0.38 -5.20
C ALA A 46 -3.56 -0.22 -4.85
N ASN A 47 -2.63 -0.18 -5.79
CA ASN A 47 -1.22 -0.41 -5.50
C ASN A 47 -0.63 0.88 -4.92
N MET A 48 -0.18 0.86 -3.67
CA MET A 48 0.43 2.00 -2.97
C MET A 48 1.93 1.76 -2.76
N VAL A 49 2.77 2.74 -3.08
CA VAL A 49 4.21 2.67 -2.81
C VAL A 49 4.51 3.31 -1.45
N GLY A 50 4.17 2.58 -0.38
CA GLY A 50 4.31 3.03 1.01
C GLY A 50 5.55 2.51 1.75
N GLN A 51 6.46 1.80 1.07
CA GLN A 51 7.67 1.23 1.67
C GLN A 51 8.90 1.44 0.78
N HIS A 52 10.05 1.59 1.43
CA HIS A 52 11.35 1.62 0.77
C HIS A 52 12.06 0.29 1.01
N GLY A 53 12.41 -0.43 -0.06
CA GLY A 53 13.10 -1.71 0.03
C GLY A 53 12.28 -2.83 0.68
N ILE A 54 12.96 -3.92 1.03
CA ILE A 54 12.39 -5.11 1.67
C ILE A 54 13.30 -5.52 2.83
N ALA A 55 12.72 -5.71 4.02
CA ALA A 55 13.46 -6.18 5.19
C ALA A 55 14.02 -7.59 4.96
N THR A 56 15.29 -7.78 5.28
CA THR A 56 15.98 -9.08 5.26
C THR A 56 16.80 -9.26 6.52
N ARG A 57 17.36 -10.47 6.75
CA ARG A 57 18.29 -10.71 7.87
C ARG A 57 19.58 -9.89 7.80
N ARG A 58 19.92 -9.34 6.64
CA ARG A 58 21.15 -8.56 6.39
C ARG A 58 20.90 -7.04 6.41
N GLY A 59 19.72 -6.60 6.87
CA GLY A 59 19.26 -5.22 6.74
C GLY A 59 18.29 -5.04 5.59
N LEU A 60 18.13 -3.79 5.14
CA LEU A 60 17.19 -3.40 4.11
C LEU A 60 17.76 -3.66 2.71
N ARG A 61 17.07 -4.47 1.91
CA ARG A 61 17.42 -4.68 0.50
C ARG A 61 16.66 -3.71 -0.38
N THR A 62 17.37 -2.90 -1.14
CA THR A 62 16.80 -2.00 -2.17
C THR A 62 16.94 -2.61 -3.56
N ALA A 63 16.62 -1.84 -4.60
CA ALA A 63 16.84 -2.27 -5.98
C ALA A 63 18.34 -2.34 -6.34
N SER A 64 19.18 -1.54 -5.70
CA SER A 64 20.59 -1.35 -6.06
C SER A 64 21.59 -1.63 -4.94
N SER A 65 21.15 -1.80 -3.69
CA SER A 65 22.02 -1.89 -2.53
C SER A 65 21.45 -2.73 -1.38
N TYR A 66 22.29 -2.94 -0.37
CA TYR A 66 21.89 -3.36 0.97
C TYR A 66 22.26 -2.26 1.96
N GLU A 67 21.33 -1.92 2.85
CA GLU A 67 21.52 -0.91 3.87
C GLU A 67 21.35 -1.57 5.24
N ALA A 68 22.45 -1.77 5.96
CA ALA A 68 22.45 -2.50 7.23
C ALA A 68 21.62 -1.80 8.32
N ASP A 69 21.65 -0.46 8.34
CA ASP A 69 21.11 0.37 9.43
C ASP A 69 19.91 1.25 9.04
N ALA A 70 19.25 0.98 7.90
CA ALA A 70 18.19 1.83 7.35
C ALA A 70 16.83 1.77 8.07
N GLY A 71 16.75 1.05 9.20
CA GLY A 71 15.50 0.86 9.94
C GLY A 71 14.44 0.07 9.16
N PRO A 72 13.17 0.10 9.63
CA PRO A 72 12.09 -0.65 9.00
C PRO A 72 11.75 -0.11 7.60
N PRO A 73 11.32 -0.96 6.65
CA PRO A 73 10.93 -0.54 5.29
C PRO A 73 9.78 0.45 5.20
N VAL A 74 8.86 0.46 6.17
CA VAL A 74 7.66 1.31 6.15
C VAL A 74 8.03 2.81 6.05
N ARG A 75 7.26 3.58 5.29
CA ARG A 75 7.44 5.04 5.16
C ARG A 75 6.09 5.71 5.41
N TYR A 76 5.87 6.20 6.63
CA TYR A 76 4.57 6.74 7.05
C TYR A 76 4.10 7.91 6.18
N GLU A 77 4.99 8.82 5.79
CA GLU A 77 4.58 9.94 4.93
C GLU A 77 4.27 9.54 3.49
N ALA A 78 4.93 8.49 2.99
CA ALA A 78 4.55 7.89 1.72
C ALA A 78 3.15 7.26 1.80
N ILE A 79 2.84 6.58 2.91
CA ILE A 79 1.50 6.01 3.15
C ILE A 79 0.47 7.13 3.24
N ARG A 80 0.76 8.21 3.98
CA ARG A 80 -0.11 9.39 4.08
C ARG A 80 -0.41 9.99 2.71
N GLU A 81 0.62 10.21 1.88
CA GLU A 81 0.45 10.73 0.51
C GLU A 81 -0.42 9.81 -0.36
N CYS A 82 -0.21 8.49 -0.24
CA CYS A 82 -1.04 7.51 -0.94
C CYS A 82 -2.51 7.60 -0.49
N LEU A 83 -2.76 7.65 0.82
CA LEU A 83 -4.12 7.75 1.37
C LEU A 83 -4.81 9.05 0.95
N THR A 84 -4.10 10.18 0.95
CA THR A 84 -4.61 11.46 0.44
C THR A 84 -4.98 11.36 -1.04
N THR A 85 -4.16 10.69 -1.84
CA THR A 85 -4.49 10.44 -3.27
C THR A 85 -5.77 9.60 -3.38
N LEU A 86 -5.94 8.58 -2.53
CA LEU A 86 -7.14 7.75 -2.51
C LEU A 86 -8.40 8.53 -2.09
N VAL A 87 -8.30 9.54 -1.22
CA VAL A 87 -9.45 10.40 -0.89
C VAL A 87 -10.04 11.02 -2.16
N THR A 88 -9.20 11.60 -3.02
CA THR A 88 -9.63 12.23 -4.27
C THR A 88 -10.36 11.25 -5.18
N HIS A 89 -9.81 10.05 -5.36
CA HIS A 89 -10.41 9.02 -6.20
C HIS A 89 -11.71 8.46 -5.60
N ALA A 90 -11.72 8.17 -4.30
CA ALA A 90 -12.89 7.62 -3.62
C ALA A 90 -14.06 8.59 -3.66
N ARG A 91 -13.81 9.89 -3.43
CA ARG A 91 -14.86 10.93 -3.52
C ARG A 91 -15.40 11.08 -4.94
N ALA A 92 -14.53 11.12 -5.95
CA ALA A 92 -14.95 11.24 -7.34
C ALA A 92 -15.86 10.07 -7.79
N GLN A 93 -15.65 8.88 -7.23
CA GLN A 93 -16.39 7.66 -7.58
C GLN A 93 -17.46 7.27 -6.56
N HIS A 94 -17.68 8.07 -5.51
CA HIS A 94 -18.51 7.71 -4.35
C HIS A 94 -18.19 6.32 -3.76
N ALA A 95 -16.90 5.96 -3.75
CA ALA A 95 -16.44 4.64 -3.34
C ALA A 95 -16.07 4.58 -1.85
N SER A 96 -16.20 3.39 -1.28
CA SER A 96 -15.58 3.02 -0.01
C SER A 96 -14.17 2.48 -0.20
N VAL A 97 -13.33 2.57 0.83
CA VAL A 97 -11.98 2.00 0.85
C VAL A 97 -11.92 0.80 1.79
N HIS A 98 -11.37 -0.30 1.27
CA HIS A 98 -11.29 -1.60 1.92
C HIS A 98 -9.82 -2.03 1.99
N MET A 99 -9.30 -2.30 3.19
CA MET A 99 -7.90 -2.67 3.36
C MET A 99 -7.67 -3.62 4.54
N PRO A 100 -6.64 -4.48 4.50
CA PRO A 100 -6.17 -5.14 5.72
C PRO A 100 -5.47 -4.12 6.64
N ARG A 101 -4.94 -4.56 7.79
CA ARG A 101 -3.97 -3.76 8.56
C ARG A 101 -2.67 -3.54 7.78
N ILE A 102 -2.67 -2.54 6.89
CA ILE A 102 -1.52 -2.16 6.06
C ILE A 102 -0.36 -1.62 6.89
N GLY A 103 0.86 -1.66 6.34
CA GLY A 103 2.07 -1.16 7.02
C GLY A 103 2.53 -1.99 8.24
N CYS A 104 1.66 -2.84 8.78
CA CYS A 104 1.88 -3.70 9.93
C CYS A 104 2.33 -5.08 9.45
N GLY A 105 3.46 -5.58 9.95
CA GLY A 105 4.01 -6.90 9.57
C GLY A 105 5.42 -6.81 9.01
N LEU A 106 5.66 -7.39 7.82
CA LEU A 106 7.03 -7.50 7.24
C LEU A 106 7.72 -6.16 6.97
N ALA A 107 6.96 -5.07 6.87
CA ALA A 107 7.49 -3.72 6.71
C ALA A 107 7.90 -3.06 8.03
N GLY A 108 7.61 -3.70 9.18
CA GLY A 108 8.03 -3.25 10.50
C GLY A 108 7.29 -2.04 11.07
N GLY A 109 6.19 -1.61 10.45
CA GLY A 109 5.35 -0.54 10.99
C GLY A 109 4.42 -1.04 12.09
N THR A 110 3.87 -0.09 12.87
CA THR A 110 2.93 -0.36 13.96
C THR A 110 1.54 0.17 13.61
N TRP A 111 0.51 -0.50 14.11
CA TRP A 111 -0.87 -0.06 13.88
C TRP A 111 -1.17 1.29 14.55
N ALA A 112 -0.51 1.56 15.69
CA ALA A 112 -0.61 2.82 16.41
C ALA A 112 -0.17 4.03 15.57
N GLU A 113 0.76 3.83 14.62
CA GLU A 113 1.18 4.87 13.67
C GLU A 113 0.29 4.91 12.43
N ILE A 114 -0.18 3.76 11.93
CA ILE A 114 -1.00 3.67 10.70
C ILE A 114 -2.44 4.15 10.90
N GLU A 115 -3.07 3.78 12.02
CA GLU A 115 -4.48 4.12 12.28
C GLU A 115 -4.74 5.63 12.27
N PRO A 116 -3.92 6.48 12.93
CA PRO A 116 -4.06 7.93 12.83
C PRO A 116 -3.99 8.43 11.38
N LEU A 117 -3.08 7.92 10.56
CA LEU A 117 -2.98 8.33 9.15
C LEU A 117 -4.28 8.08 8.39
N ILE A 118 -4.89 6.92 8.59
CA ILE A 118 -6.17 6.55 7.97
C ILE A 118 -7.29 7.48 8.45
N ARG A 119 -7.34 7.76 9.76
CA ARG A 119 -8.35 8.65 10.36
C ARG A 119 -8.22 10.08 9.85
N GLU A 120 -7.01 10.63 9.82
CA GLU A 120 -6.70 12.00 9.39
C GLU A 120 -6.88 12.21 7.88
N THR A 121 -6.82 11.14 7.09
CA THR A 121 -7.00 11.21 5.63
C THR A 121 -8.40 10.75 5.23
N LEU A 122 -8.65 9.45 5.15
CA LEU A 122 -9.90 8.89 4.64
C LEU A 122 -11.11 9.27 5.49
N CYS A 123 -11.04 9.06 6.81
CA CYS A 123 -12.20 9.30 7.67
C CYS A 123 -12.52 10.79 7.82
N ALA A 124 -11.51 11.65 7.98
CA ALA A 124 -11.69 13.10 8.04
C ALA A 124 -12.29 13.71 6.76
N HIS A 125 -12.24 12.97 5.65
CA HIS A 125 -12.85 13.34 4.38
C HIS A 125 -14.10 12.48 4.06
N ASP A 126 -14.75 11.92 5.07
CA ASP A 126 -16.01 11.18 4.95
C ASP A 126 -15.96 10.02 3.94
N VAL A 127 -14.78 9.42 3.74
CA VAL A 127 -14.63 8.22 2.90
C VAL A 127 -14.91 6.99 3.76
N PRO A 128 -15.98 6.21 3.47
CA PRO A 128 -16.28 5.01 4.22
C PRO A 128 -15.09 4.04 4.15
N THR A 129 -14.56 3.66 5.30
CA THR A 129 -13.33 2.88 5.38
C THR A 129 -13.53 1.64 6.23
N VAL A 130 -13.17 0.47 5.69
CA VAL A 130 -13.27 -0.82 6.38
C VAL A 130 -11.90 -1.46 6.49
N ILE A 131 -11.51 -1.79 7.73
CA ILE A 131 -10.28 -2.51 8.04
C ILE A 131 -10.60 -3.97 8.30
N TYR A 132 -9.98 -4.86 7.54
CA TYR A 132 -10.06 -6.30 7.73
C TYR A 132 -8.90 -6.77 8.61
N ASP A 133 -9.22 -7.20 9.82
CA ASP A 133 -8.28 -7.90 10.68
C ASP A 133 -8.48 -9.41 10.48
N LEU A 134 -7.55 -10.02 9.76
CA LEU A 134 -7.51 -11.48 9.64
C LEU A 134 -6.69 -11.98 10.83
N ASN A 135 -7.36 -12.38 11.90
CA ASN A 135 -6.72 -13.11 12.99
C ASN A 135 -5.97 -14.30 12.38
N ALA A 136 -4.66 -14.34 12.60
CA ALA A 136 -3.80 -15.46 12.24
C ALA A 136 -3.84 -16.54 13.32
#